data_AF-G8UQH5-F1
#
_entry.id   AF-G8UQH5-F1
#
_cell.length_a   1.000
_cell.length_b   1.000
_cell.length_c   1.000
_cell.angle_alpha   90.00
_cell.angle_beta   90.00
_cell.angle_gamma   90.00
#
_symmetry.space_group_name_H-M   'P 1'
#
loop_
_entity.id
_entity.type
_entity.pdbx_description
1 polymer ?
#
loop_
_entity_poly.entity_id
_entity_poly.type
_entity_poly.pdbx_seq_one_letter_code
_entity_poly.pdbx_strand_id
1 'polypeptide(L)'
;MTEPKVKVGILFEPEIEFVLLAPYRIDGCEISGAQTVTCRNGQIVWQDRMYDELRFEPADALSGSFEIRNVTIGINFHWERKEHQRFQGAFHLIVENDKLTGINVIGVEDYLISVISSEMSATASLELLKAHAVISRSWLLAQMEKNKTLADGQDTYTTCTQTDEELIKWYDREDHLHFDVCADDHCQRYQGITRASTETVREAVAATRGELLMYDGKICDARFSKCCGGVFEEFRSCWEEVEHPYLAKQRDSETATELPDLTVEAEADRWIRTSPEAFCNTADAKILSQVLNHYDQETTQFYRWTVTYGQDELAALIRDRSGIDFGRIIDLIPVERGTSGRLIKLKIVGSKRTLTIGKELEIRRTLSTSHLYSSAFVIDKADISDGIPGRFTLTGAGWGHGVGLCQIGAAVMGERQYPYDEILLHYYIEASIEKAYH
;
A
#
# COMPACT_ATOMS: atom_id res chain seq x y z
N MET A 1 14.73 -14.61 18.21
CA MET A 1 13.51 -14.44 19.02
C MET A 1 12.52 -15.55 18.66
N THR A 2 11.39 -15.69 19.37
CA THR A 2 10.26 -16.52 18.88
C THR A 2 9.54 -15.77 17.77
N GLU A 3 8.90 -16.49 16.84
CA GLU A 3 8.07 -15.87 15.79
C GLU A 3 7.05 -14.90 16.39
N PRO A 4 7.01 -13.62 15.95
CA PRO A 4 6.00 -12.67 16.41
C PRO A 4 4.59 -13.07 15.96
N LYS A 5 3.59 -12.65 16.72
CA LYS A 5 2.18 -12.68 16.30
C LYS A 5 1.76 -11.30 15.82
N VAL A 6 0.91 -11.26 14.80
CA VAL A 6 0.28 -10.04 14.26
C VAL A 6 -1.20 -10.04 14.56
N LYS A 7 -1.75 -8.87 14.91
CA LYS A 7 -3.18 -8.59 15.04
C LYS A 7 -3.67 -7.89 13.77
N VAL A 8 -4.51 -8.57 13.00
CA VAL A 8 -5.06 -8.06 11.75
C VAL A 8 -6.51 -7.69 11.93
N GLY A 9 -6.87 -6.42 11.74
CA GLY A 9 -8.26 -5.98 11.67
C GLY A 9 -8.91 -6.45 10.36
N ILE A 10 -9.92 -7.32 10.46
CA ILE A 10 -10.48 -8.05 9.30
C ILE A 10 -11.94 -7.69 8.98
N LEU A 11 -12.74 -7.19 9.92
CA LEU A 11 -14.07 -6.63 9.62
C LEU A 11 -14.58 -5.66 10.68
N PHE A 12 -15.56 -4.83 10.28
CA PHE A 12 -16.21 -3.83 11.13
C PHE A 12 -17.73 -3.79 10.90
N GLU A 13 -18.50 -4.47 11.76
CA GLU A 13 -19.94 -4.69 11.56
C GLU A 13 -20.72 -4.64 12.90
N PRO A 14 -22.02 -4.29 12.91
CA PRO A 14 -22.82 -4.30 14.15
C PRO A 14 -23.10 -5.72 14.67
N GLU A 15 -23.03 -6.73 13.79
CA GLU A 15 -23.22 -8.14 14.08
C GLU A 15 -22.20 -8.96 13.28
N ILE A 16 -21.60 -9.95 13.93
CA ILE A 16 -20.60 -10.84 13.32
C ILE A 16 -21.04 -12.30 13.51
N GLU A 17 -21.24 -12.99 12.39
CA GLU A 17 -21.47 -14.43 12.34
C GLU A 17 -20.21 -15.16 11.90
N PHE A 18 -19.81 -16.19 12.66
CA PHE A 18 -18.63 -16.99 12.33
C PHE A 18 -18.80 -18.45 12.75
N VAL A 19 -17.94 -19.32 12.23
CA VAL A 19 -17.90 -20.75 12.53
C VAL A 19 -16.49 -21.11 12.96
N LEU A 20 -16.35 -21.64 14.17
CA LEU A 20 -15.10 -22.23 14.64
C LEU A 20 -14.99 -23.65 14.07
N LEU A 21 -14.08 -23.84 13.09
CA LEU A 21 -13.94 -25.09 12.34
C LEU A 21 -13.12 -26.15 13.10
N ALA A 22 -12.44 -25.74 14.17
CA ALA A 22 -11.74 -26.57 15.14
C ALA A 22 -12.22 -26.23 16.58
N PRO A 23 -11.81 -26.99 17.61
CA PRO A 23 -12.02 -26.59 19.00
C PRO A 23 -11.21 -25.34 19.37
N TYR A 24 -11.87 -24.36 19.98
CA TYR A 24 -11.28 -23.13 20.51
C TYR A 24 -11.56 -23.03 22.01
N ARG A 25 -10.70 -22.33 22.75
CA ARG A 25 -10.81 -22.07 24.17
C ARG A 25 -11.21 -20.62 24.41
N ILE A 26 -12.19 -20.45 25.29
CA ILE A 26 -12.61 -19.17 25.84
C ILE A 26 -13.01 -19.38 27.31
N ASP A 27 -12.46 -18.58 28.22
CA ASP A 27 -12.65 -18.71 29.68
C ASP A 27 -12.42 -20.13 30.24
N GLY A 28 -11.52 -20.90 29.63
CA GLY A 28 -11.21 -22.27 30.02
C GLY A 28 -12.18 -23.35 29.50
N CYS A 29 -13.20 -22.97 28.74
CA CYS A 29 -14.12 -23.90 28.07
C CYS A 29 -13.76 -24.09 26.61
N GLU A 30 -13.90 -25.32 26.11
CA GLU A 30 -13.75 -25.62 24.67
C GLU A 30 -15.08 -25.44 23.94
N ILE A 31 -15.04 -24.76 22.80
CA ILE A 31 -16.19 -24.45 21.96
C ILE A 31 -15.83 -24.62 20.49
N SER A 32 -16.80 -25.03 19.68
CA SER A 32 -16.67 -25.16 18.23
C SER A 32 -18.02 -24.87 17.54
N GLY A 33 -18.03 -24.80 16.22
CA GLY A 33 -19.23 -24.58 15.43
C GLY A 33 -19.65 -23.11 15.34
N ALA A 34 -20.90 -22.89 14.94
CA ALA A 34 -21.43 -21.57 14.61
C ALA A 34 -21.62 -20.69 15.86
N GLN A 35 -21.20 -19.44 15.75
CA GLN A 35 -21.30 -18.39 16.75
C GLN A 35 -21.89 -17.12 16.12
N THR A 36 -22.63 -16.36 16.92
CA THR A 36 -23.14 -15.03 16.55
C THR A 36 -22.86 -14.07 17.69
N VAL A 37 -22.29 -12.92 17.37
CA VAL A 37 -21.94 -11.87 18.32
C VAL A 37 -22.53 -10.56 17.83
N THR A 38 -23.11 -9.78 18.75
CA THR A 38 -23.74 -8.48 18.43
C THR A 38 -23.17 -7.36 19.30
N CYS A 39 -23.17 -6.13 18.82
CA CYS A 39 -22.91 -4.94 19.65
C CYS A 39 -24.22 -4.37 20.18
N ARG A 40 -24.31 -4.12 21.49
CA ARG A 40 -25.42 -3.39 22.11
C ARG A 40 -24.88 -2.43 23.15
N ASN A 41 -25.23 -1.15 23.03
CA ASN A 41 -24.83 -0.07 23.95
C ASN A 41 -23.30 0.00 24.17
N GLY A 42 -22.51 -0.16 23.11
CA GLY A 42 -21.05 -0.12 23.20
C GLY A 42 -20.41 -1.37 23.84
N GLN A 43 -21.19 -2.44 24.09
CA GLN A 43 -20.68 -3.70 24.64
C GLN A 43 -20.93 -4.87 23.71
N ILE A 44 -20.07 -5.88 23.79
CA ILE A 44 -20.20 -7.12 23.05
C ILE A 44 -21.23 -8.01 23.75
N VAL A 45 -22.20 -8.54 22.99
CA VAL A 45 -23.20 -9.49 23.48
C VAL A 45 -23.00 -10.83 22.79
N TRP A 46 -22.74 -11.88 23.59
CA TRP A 46 -22.55 -13.25 23.13
C TRP A 46 -23.15 -14.24 24.14
N GLN A 47 -23.96 -15.18 23.66
CA GLN A 47 -24.68 -16.17 24.51
C GLN A 47 -25.40 -15.52 25.71
N ASP A 48 -26.13 -14.42 25.44
CA ASP A 48 -26.89 -13.63 26.44
C ASP A 48 -26.05 -13.02 27.57
N ARG A 49 -24.73 -12.89 27.38
CA ARG A 49 -23.80 -12.23 28.30
C ARG A 49 -23.11 -11.05 27.64
N MET A 50 -22.72 -10.07 28.45
CA MET A 50 -22.01 -8.87 28.02
C MET A 50 -20.52 -8.98 28.30
N TYR A 51 -19.69 -8.52 27.37
CA TYR A 51 -18.24 -8.57 27.43
C TYR A 51 -17.63 -7.25 26.93
N ASP A 52 -16.47 -6.90 27.47
CA ASP A 52 -15.64 -5.80 26.97
C ASP A 52 -14.82 -6.25 25.75
N GLU A 53 -14.31 -7.48 25.79
CA GLU A 53 -13.62 -8.17 24.69
C GLU A 53 -13.93 -9.67 24.70
N LEU A 54 -13.86 -10.33 23.54
CA LEU A 54 -13.98 -11.79 23.42
C LEU A 54 -12.79 -12.37 22.68
N ARG A 55 -12.06 -13.30 23.30
CA ARG A 55 -10.89 -13.95 22.72
C ARG A 55 -11.12 -15.45 22.57
N PHE A 56 -11.12 -15.91 21.33
CA PHE A 56 -11.18 -17.31 20.97
C PHE A 56 -9.77 -17.77 20.59
N GLU A 57 -9.13 -18.55 21.45
CA GLU A 57 -7.81 -19.13 21.19
C GLU A 57 -7.95 -20.57 20.67
N PRO A 58 -7.29 -20.98 19.58
CA PRO A 58 -7.41 -22.35 19.11
C PRO A 58 -6.84 -23.34 20.15
N ALA A 59 -7.52 -24.47 20.37
CA ALA A 59 -7.04 -25.51 21.29
C ALA A 59 -5.75 -26.19 20.77
N ASP A 60 -5.60 -26.25 19.44
CA ASP A 60 -4.39 -26.63 18.73
C ASP A 60 -4.01 -25.52 17.73
N ALA A 61 -2.81 -24.95 17.91
CA ALA A 61 -2.35 -23.82 17.11
C ALA A 61 -2.17 -24.17 15.62
N LEU A 62 -1.96 -25.43 15.27
CA LEU A 62 -1.71 -25.85 13.88
C LEU A 62 -2.99 -26.08 13.08
N SER A 63 -4.05 -26.55 13.73
CA SER A 63 -5.34 -26.85 13.07
C SER A 63 -6.42 -25.78 13.32
N GLY A 64 -6.16 -24.84 14.23
CA GLY A 64 -7.02 -23.72 14.56
C GLY A 64 -7.40 -22.87 13.34
N SER A 65 -8.63 -23.05 12.86
CA SER A 65 -9.21 -22.24 11.80
C SER A 65 -10.66 -21.85 12.08
N PHE A 66 -11.07 -20.71 11.56
CA PHE A 66 -12.43 -20.20 11.68
C PHE A 66 -12.88 -19.57 10.36
N GLU A 67 -14.19 -19.53 10.14
CA GLU A 67 -14.81 -18.96 8.96
C GLU A 67 -15.74 -17.81 9.38
N ILE A 68 -15.56 -16.63 8.82
CA ILE A 68 -16.48 -15.51 9.00
C ILE A 68 -17.44 -15.48 7.82
N ARG A 69 -18.73 -15.30 8.13
CA ARG A 69 -19.78 -15.29 7.11
C ARG A 69 -20.05 -13.89 6.60
N ASN A 70 -20.44 -13.83 5.33
CA ASN A 70 -21.00 -12.62 4.72
C ASN A 70 -20.05 -11.40 4.75
N VAL A 71 -18.74 -11.62 4.68
CA VAL A 71 -17.76 -10.54 4.65
C VAL A 71 -17.89 -9.80 3.32
N THR A 72 -18.14 -8.49 3.39
CA THR A 72 -18.18 -7.63 2.21
C THR A 72 -16.77 -7.47 1.66
N ILE A 73 -16.55 -7.90 0.42
CA ILE A 73 -15.29 -7.74 -0.30
C ILE A 73 -15.48 -6.79 -1.49
N GLY A 74 -14.44 -6.01 -1.80
CA GLY A 74 -14.49 -5.02 -2.87
C GLY A 74 -15.33 -3.80 -2.53
N ILE A 75 -15.28 -3.34 -1.28
CA ILE A 75 -16.01 -2.16 -0.80
C ILE A 75 -15.67 -0.96 -1.71
N ASN A 76 -16.70 -0.30 -2.26
CA ASN A 76 -16.57 0.79 -3.24
C ASN A 76 -16.03 0.40 -4.63
N PHE A 77 -16.00 -0.88 -4.98
CA PHE A 77 -15.72 -1.36 -6.34
C PHE A 77 -17.00 -1.91 -7.00
N HIS A 78 -17.03 -1.91 -8.34
CA HIS A 78 -18.19 -2.37 -9.13
C HIS A 78 -18.50 -3.89 -9.00
N TRP A 79 -17.65 -4.65 -8.31
CA TRP A 79 -17.78 -6.08 -8.07
C TRP A 79 -18.01 -6.43 -6.59
N GLU A 80 -18.39 -5.44 -5.77
CA GLU A 80 -18.70 -5.65 -4.34
C GLU A 80 -19.62 -6.86 -4.13
N ARG A 81 -19.20 -7.80 -3.28
CA ARG A 81 -19.98 -9.01 -2.98
C ARG A 81 -19.72 -9.50 -1.57
N LYS A 82 -20.61 -10.35 -1.07
CA LYS A 82 -20.44 -11.05 0.20
C LYS A 82 -19.82 -12.41 -0.04
N GLU A 83 -18.75 -12.73 0.69
CA GLU A 83 -18.06 -14.02 0.62
C GLU A 83 -17.80 -14.56 2.04
N HIS A 84 -17.77 -15.88 2.18
CA HIS A 84 -17.29 -16.52 3.40
C HIS A 84 -15.77 -16.54 3.38
N GLN A 85 -15.12 -16.00 4.41
CA GLN A 85 -13.67 -15.98 4.49
C GLN A 85 -13.17 -16.85 5.63
N ARG A 86 -12.14 -17.65 5.35
CA ARG A 86 -11.50 -18.55 6.30
C ARG A 86 -10.16 -18.00 6.76
N PHE A 87 -9.88 -18.14 8.04
CA PHE A 87 -8.67 -17.64 8.69
C PHE A 87 -8.07 -18.73 9.58
N GLN A 88 -6.77 -18.62 9.83
CA GLN A 88 -6.04 -19.43 10.81
C GLN A 88 -5.71 -18.60 12.04
N GLY A 89 -5.46 -19.25 13.16
CA GLY A 89 -5.07 -18.59 14.41
C GLY A 89 -6.25 -18.18 15.27
N ALA A 90 -6.02 -17.25 16.19
CA ALA A 90 -7.02 -16.82 17.15
C ALA A 90 -7.96 -15.75 16.57
N PHE A 91 -9.16 -15.67 17.13
CA PHE A 91 -10.15 -14.65 16.77
C PHE A 91 -10.49 -13.80 17.99
N HIS A 92 -10.31 -12.49 17.86
CA HIS A 92 -10.53 -11.51 18.90
C HIS A 92 -11.58 -10.50 18.45
N LEU A 93 -12.51 -10.16 19.33
CA LEU A 93 -13.57 -9.18 19.07
C LEU A 93 -13.47 -8.07 20.10
N ILE A 94 -13.53 -6.84 19.61
CA ILE A 94 -13.61 -5.60 20.41
C ILE A 94 -14.75 -4.71 19.89
N VAL A 95 -15.05 -3.63 20.60
CA VAL A 95 -15.97 -2.58 20.13
C VAL A 95 -15.20 -1.32 19.80
N GLU A 96 -15.43 -0.76 18.60
CA GLU A 96 -14.95 0.55 18.18
C GLU A 96 -16.11 1.31 17.53
N ASN A 97 -16.28 2.60 17.84
CA ASN A 97 -17.32 3.45 17.23
C ASN A 97 -18.72 2.78 17.17
N ASP A 98 -19.14 2.17 18.28
CA ASP A 98 -20.41 1.43 18.45
C ASP A 98 -20.63 0.23 17.50
N LYS A 99 -19.58 -0.33 16.89
CA LYS A 99 -19.65 -1.60 16.14
C LYS A 99 -18.59 -2.59 16.60
N LEU A 100 -18.77 -3.85 16.22
CA LEU A 100 -17.78 -4.90 16.49
C LEU A 100 -16.63 -4.79 15.47
N THR A 101 -15.41 -4.83 15.98
CA THR A 101 -14.21 -5.05 15.17
C THR A 101 -13.73 -6.49 15.36
N GLY A 102 -13.68 -7.24 14.26
CA GLY A 102 -13.06 -8.55 14.22
C GLY A 102 -11.56 -8.44 13.99
N ILE A 103 -10.77 -9.06 14.86
CA ILE A 103 -9.31 -9.08 14.82
C ILE A 103 -8.82 -10.52 14.74
N ASN A 104 -8.06 -10.86 13.71
CA ASN A 104 -7.38 -12.15 13.63
C ASN A 104 -5.97 -12.04 14.22
N VAL A 105 -5.62 -12.93 15.14
CA VAL A 105 -4.27 -13.02 15.71
C VAL A 105 -3.59 -14.27 15.19
N ILE A 106 -2.53 -14.08 14.40
CA ILE A 106 -1.87 -15.12 13.62
C ILE A 106 -0.34 -14.98 13.69
N GLY A 107 0.40 -16.05 13.43
CA GLY A 107 1.86 -15.98 13.26
C GLY A 107 2.22 -15.15 12.02
N VAL A 108 3.33 -14.40 12.10
CA VAL A 108 3.78 -13.54 10.99
C VAL A 108 4.03 -14.35 9.72
N GLU A 109 4.54 -15.58 9.80
CA GLU A 109 4.83 -16.36 8.59
C GLU A 109 3.55 -16.84 7.89
N ASP A 110 2.54 -17.29 8.64
CA ASP A 110 1.24 -17.67 8.08
C ASP A 110 0.50 -16.47 7.49
N TYR A 111 0.62 -15.30 8.14
CA TYR A 111 0.12 -14.04 7.61
C TYR A 111 0.76 -13.70 6.25
N LEU A 112 2.08 -13.81 6.14
CA LEU A 112 2.83 -13.49 4.92
C LEU A 112 2.44 -14.40 3.75
N ILE A 113 2.16 -15.68 3.99
CA ILE A 113 1.67 -16.59 2.94
C ILE A 113 0.39 -16.04 2.30
N SER A 114 -0.54 -15.51 3.11
CA SER A 114 -1.79 -14.92 2.62
C SER A 114 -1.56 -13.60 1.89
N VAL A 115 -0.72 -12.73 2.44
CA VAL A 115 -0.39 -11.43 1.84
C VAL A 115 0.25 -11.61 0.46
N ILE A 116 1.32 -12.42 0.38
CA ILE A 116 2.04 -12.62 -0.89
C ILE A 116 1.14 -13.29 -1.93
N SER A 117 0.30 -14.24 -1.54
CA SER A 117 -0.66 -14.88 -2.45
C SER A 117 -1.77 -13.93 -2.94
N SER A 118 -1.99 -12.82 -2.25
CA SER A 118 -2.99 -11.81 -2.60
C SER A 118 -2.42 -10.65 -3.40
N GLU A 119 -1.12 -10.37 -3.23
CA GLU A 119 -0.38 -9.31 -3.92
C GLU A 119 0.23 -9.81 -5.23
N MET A 120 0.79 -11.02 -5.25
CA MET A 120 1.57 -11.56 -6.37
C MET A 120 0.87 -12.74 -7.04
N SER A 121 1.15 -12.93 -8.33
CA SER A 121 0.67 -14.08 -9.08
C SER A 121 1.35 -15.38 -8.64
N ALA A 122 0.61 -16.48 -8.74
CA ALA A 122 1.09 -17.84 -8.62
C ALA A 122 2.29 -18.18 -9.54
N THR A 123 2.47 -17.45 -10.64
CA THR A 123 3.53 -17.67 -11.64
C THR A 123 4.76 -16.79 -11.42
N ALA A 124 4.81 -16.03 -10.32
CA ALA A 124 5.97 -15.21 -9.97
C ALA A 124 7.23 -16.06 -9.77
N SER A 125 8.38 -15.51 -10.15
CA SER A 125 9.67 -16.15 -9.90
C SER A 125 9.93 -16.33 -8.40
N LEU A 126 10.65 -17.41 -8.03
CA LEU A 126 10.96 -17.70 -6.63
C LEU A 126 11.75 -16.56 -5.97
N GLU A 127 12.69 -15.95 -6.67
CA GLU A 127 13.50 -14.83 -6.14
C GLU A 127 12.66 -13.57 -5.93
N LEU A 128 11.68 -13.28 -6.81
CA LEU A 128 10.70 -12.21 -6.57
C LEU A 128 9.87 -12.49 -5.32
N LEU A 129 9.38 -13.71 -5.15
CA LEU A 129 8.56 -14.09 -3.99
C LEU A 129 9.35 -14.03 -2.68
N LYS A 130 10.63 -14.42 -2.69
CA LYS A 130 11.54 -14.29 -1.54
C LYS A 130 11.77 -12.81 -1.20
N ALA A 131 12.08 -11.97 -2.19
CA ALA A 131 12.24 -10.54 -1.98
C ALA A 131 10.96 -9.93 -1.39
N HIS A 132 9.79 -10.30 -1.95
CA HIS A 132 8.50 -9.83 -1.45
C HIS A 132 8.20 -10.30 -0.02
N ALA A 133 8.62 -11.50 0.37
CA ALA A 133 8.47 -11.99 1.73
C ALA A 133 9.27 -11.16 2.74
N VAL A 134 10.53 -10.85 2.42
CA VAL A 134 11.40 -10.04 3.29
C VAL A 134 10.88 -8.62 3.42
N ILE A 135 10.49 -7.94 2.33
CA ILE A 135 9.94 -6.57 2.43
C ILE A 135 8.61 -6.55 3.19
N SER A 136 7.71 -7.50 2.93
CA SER A 136 6.41 -7.53 3.60
C SER A 136 6.57 -7.77 5.10
N ARG A 137 7.52 -8.62 5.51
CA ARG A 137 7.86 -8.88 6.91
C ARG A 137 8.50 -7.67 7.57
N SER A 138 9.49 -7.07 6.91
CA SER A 138 10.22 -5.90 7.42
C SER A 138 9.28 -4.73 7.63
N TRP A 139 8.46 -4.43 6.62
CA TRP A 139 7.45 -3.39 6.70
C TRP A 139 6.48 -3.65 7.86
N LEU A 140 5.90 -4.86 7.96
CA LEU A 140 4.98 -5.20 9.03
C LEU A 140 5.59 -4.98 10.42
N LEU A 141 6.79 -5.51 10.66
CA LEU A 141 7.44 -5.42 11.96
C LEU A 141 7.90 -4.00 12.28
N ALA A 142 8.35 -3.23 11.29
CA ALA A 142 8.67 -1.80 11.44
C ALA A 142 7.42 -1.01 11.88
N GLN A 143 6.26 -1.26 11.27
CA GLN A 143 5.01 -0.60 11.68
C GLN A 143 4.57 -0.99 13.09
N MET A 144 4.72 -2.27 13.46
CA MET A 144 4.45 -2.72 14.82
C MET A 144 5.37 -2.06 15.86
N GLU A 145 6.63 -1.79 15.51
CA GLU A 145 7.58 -1.08 16.38
C GLU A 145 7.25 0.42 16.46
N LYS A 146 6.90 1.05 15.32
CA LYS A 146 6.46 2.45 15.25
C LYS A 146 5.21 2.67 16.11
N ASN A 147 4.18 1.83 15.96
CA ASN A 147 2.93 1.94 16.71
C ASN A 147 3.13 1.80 18.23
N LYS A 148 4.02 0.90 18.67
CA LYS A 148 4.39 0.78 20.10
C LYS A 148 5.06 2.06 20.60
N THR A 149 5.99 2.60 19.84
CA THR A 149 6.70 3.83 20.18
C THR A 149 5.75 5.03 20.28
N LEU A 150 4.78 5.12 19.37
CA LEU A 150 3.75 6.17 19.38
C LEU A 150 2.75 6.01 20.52
N ALA A 151 2.37 4.78 20.88
CA ALA A 151 1.51 4.55 22.04
C ALA A 151 2.20 4.93 23.36
N ASP A 152 3.53 4.82 23.43
CA ASP A 152 4.34 5.23 24.58
C ASP A 152 4.66 6.73 24.57
N GLY A 153 4.65 7.38 23.40
CA GLY A 153 4.85 8.81 23.21
C GLY A 153 3.56 9.63 23.36
N GLN A 154 3.63 10.82 23.94
CA GLN A 154 2.47 11.75 24.03
C GLN A 154 2.38 12.74 22.86
N ASP A 155 3.18 12.56 21.80
CA ASP A 155 3.25 13.53 20.71
C ASP A 155 2.07 13.39 19.75
N THR A 156 1.43 14.51 19.44
CA THR A 156 0.34 14.59 18.47
C THR A 156 0.88 14.47 17.04
N TYR A 157 0.84 13.27 16.48
CA TYR A 157 1.14 13.03 15.07
C TYR A 157 0.08 13.68 14.16
N THR A 158 0.51 14.54 13.23
CA THR A 158 -0.40 15.28 12.32
C THR A 158 -0.01 15.03 10.87
N THR A 159 -0.92 14.43 10.09
CA THR A 159 -0.71 14.07 8.67
C THR A 159 -1.27 15.09 7.67
N CYS A 160 -1.86 16.17 8.17
CA CYS A 160 -2.53 17.18 7.37
C CYS A 160 -2.27 18.58 7.92
N THR A 161 -1.74 19.46 7.07
CA THR A 161 -1.62 20.90 7.33
C THR A 161 -2.43 21.65 6.28
N GLN A 162 -3.33 22.53 6.72
CA GLN A 162 -4.19 23.30 5.83
C GLN A 162 -4.16 24.78 6.20
N THR A 163 -3.94 25.62 5.19
CA THR A 163 -4.00 27.09 5.23
C THR A 163 -4.91 27.58 4.11
N ASP A 164 -5.07 28.90 3.95
CA ASP A 164 -5.86 29.46 2.85
C ASP A 164 -5.20 29.23 1.48
N GLU A 165 -3.85 29.18 1.45
CA GLU A 165 -3.03 29.02 0.26
C GLU A 165 -2.55 27.59 -0.01
N GLU A 166 -2.49 26.72 1.00
CA GLU A 166 -1.86 25.41 0.91
C GLU A 166 -2.62 24.31 1.66
N LEU A 167 -2.71 23.12 1.05
CA LEU A 167 -3.16 21.87 1.66
C LEU A 167 -2.06 20.82 1.47
N ILE A 168 -1.32 20.50 2.54
CA ILE A 168 -0.36 19.40 2.56
C ILE A 168 -0.93 18.26 3.38
N LYS A 169 -1.22 17.16 2.70
CA LYS A 169 -1.73 15.93 3.29
C LYS A 169 -0.95 14.73 2.79
N TRP A 170 -0.48 13.91 3.71
CA TRP A 170 -0.02 12.57 3.38
C TRP A 170 -0.87 11.55 4.12
N TYR A 171 -0.75 10.31 3.67
CA TYR A 171 -1.51 9.19 4.20
C TYR A 171 -0.47 8.19 4.68
N ASP A 172 -0.33 8.10 6.00
CA ASP A 172 0.42 7.02 6.65
C ASP A 172 -0.54 6.18 7.48
N ARG A 173 -0.13 4.96 7.82
CA ARG A 173 -1.03 3.87 8.21
C ARG A 173 -1.28 3.76 9.73
N GLU A 174 -1.17 4.88 10.44
CA GLU A 174 -1.34 4.94 11.90
C GLU A 174 -2.81 5.02 12.35
N ASP A 175 -3.76 4.78 11.44
CA ASP A 175 -5.21 4.86 11.70
C ASP A 175 -5.76 3.72 12.58
N HIS A 176 -4.91 2.89 13.19
CA HIS A 176 -5.31 1.67 13.91
C HIS A 176 -4.80 1.69 15.35
N LEU A 177 -5.71 1.89 16.31
CA LEU A 177 -5.36 1.95 17.73
C LEU A 177 -5.24 0.56 18.38
N HIS A 178 -6.06 -0.41 17.93
CA HIS A 178 -6.26 -1.68 18.65
C HIS A 178 -5.70 -2.93 17.94
N PHE A 179 -5.17 -2.76 16.72
CA PHE A 179 -4.58 -3.84 15.92
C PHE A 179 -3.39 -3.32 15.11
N ASP A 180 -2.52 -4.23 14.67
CA ASP A 180 -1.24 -3.88 14.07
C ASP A 180 -1.40 -3.40 12.61
N VAL A 181 -2.28 -4.07 11.84
CA VAL A 181 -2.55 -3.79 10.42
C VAL A 181 -3.99 -4.13 10.05
N CYS A 182 -4.57 -3.47 9.04
CA CYS A 182 -5.85 -3.88 8.46
C CYS A 182 -5.65 -4.85 7.28
N ALA A 183 -6.71 -5.57 6.93
CA ALA A 183 -6.70 -6.56 5.85
C ALA A 183 -6.90 -5.99 4.43
N ASP A 184 -6.99 -4.66 4.30
CA ASP A 184 -7.28 -3.95 3.04
C ASP A 184 -6.00 -3.42 2.37
N ASP A 185 -6.13 -2.89 1.14
CA ASP A 185 -5.06 -2.21 0.40
C ASP A 185 -4.47 -1.02 1.18
N HIS A 186 -5.21 -0.53 2.19
CA HIS A 186 -4.71 0.45 3.15
C HIS A 186 -3.50 -0.06 3.93
N CYS A 187 -3.35 -1.36 4.23
CA CYS A 187 -2.13 -1.93 4.86
C CYS A 187 -1.52 -3.01 3.95
N GLN A 188 -1.94 -4.26 4.10
CA GLN A 188 -1.52 -5.31 3.19
C GLN A 188 -2.74 -6.19 2.94
N ARG A 189 -2.89 -6.62 1.69
CA ARG A 189 -4.06 -7.38 1.31
C ARG A 189 -4.04 -8.76 1.96
N TYR A 190 -4.80 -8.93 3.04
CA TYR A 190 -4.88 -10.17 3.81
C TYR A 190 -6.26 -10.80 3.64
N GLN A 191 -6.33 -12.01 3.06
CA GLN A 191 -7.60 -12.69 2.74
C GLN A 191 -7.76 -14.04 3.46
N GLY A 192 -6.93 -14.25 4.50
CA GLY A 192 -6.84 -15.50 5.22
C GLY A 192 -6.39 -16.65 4.32
N ILE A 193 -6.98 -17.82 4.53
CA ILE A 193 -6.72 -19.08 3.81
C ILE A 193 -7.83 -19.45 2.82
N THR A 194 -8.75 -18.51 2.56
CA THR A 194 -9.88 -18.69 1.62
C THR A 194 -9.39 -18.99 0.21
N ARG A 195 -8.35 -18.27 -0.23
CA ARG A 195 -7.67 -18.50 -1.51
C ARG A 195 -6.51 -19.46 -1.31
N ALA A 196 -6.33 -20.36 -2.26
CA ALA A 196 -5.23 -21.30 -2.24
C ALA A 196 -3.90 -20.57 -2.40
N SER A 197 -3.04 -20.64 -1.38
CA SER A 197 -1.62 -20.33 -1.51
C SER A 197 -0.95 -21.33 -2.45
N THR A 198 -0.01 -20.90 -3.29
CA THR A 198 0.81 -21.86 -4.05
C THR A 198 1.94 -22.43 -3.20
N GLU A 199 2.42 -23.62 -3.56
CA GLU A 199 3.57 -24.23 -2.91
C GLU A 199 4.82 -23.33 -3.00
N THR A 200 5.00 -22.66 -4.13
CA THR A 200 6.13 -21.73 -4.35
C THR A 200 6.11 -20.54 -3.37
N VAL A 201 4.93 -20.02 -3.00
CA VAL A 201 4.84 -18.98 -1.97
C VAL A 201 5.25 -19.52 -0.60
N ARG A 202 4.80 -20.73 -0.24
CA ARG A 202 5.20 -21.38 1.02
C ARG A 202 6.71 -21.61 1.07
N GLU A 203 7.29 -22.07 -0.04
CA GLU A 203 8.73 -22.25 -0.18
C GLU A 203 9.49 -20.91 0.00
N ALA A 204 9.05 -19.84 -0.65
CA ALA A 204 9.67 -18.52 -0.54
C ALA A 204 9.63 -17.96 0.90
N VAL A 205 8.48 -18.06 1.56
CA VAL A 205 8.30 -17.63 2.96
C VAL A 205 9.16 -18.47 3.90
N ALA A 206 9.17 -19.79 3.74
CA ALA A 206 9.99 -20.68 4.55
C ALA A 206 11.50 -20.44 4.35
N ALA A 207 11.93 -20.22 3.10
CA ALA A 207 13.34 -19.96 2.78
C ALA A 207 13.85 -18.65 3.40
N THR A 208 13.00 -17.64 3.52
CA THR A 208 13.33 -16.31 4.06
C THR A 208 12.80 -16.10 5.48
N ARG A 209 12.45 -17.18 6.18
CA ARG A 209 11.82 -17.13 7.50
C ARG A 209 12.68 -16.34 8.48
N GLY A 210 12.07 -15.31 9.06
CA GLY A 210 12.69 -14.41 10.03
C GLY A 210 13.71 -13.43 9.46
N GLU A 211 13.90 -13.36 8.15
CA GLU A 211 14.78 -12.37 7.51
C GLU A 211 14.10 -11.01 7.36
N LEU A 212 14.83 -9.97 7.75
CA LEU A 212 14.40 -8.57 7.75
C LEU A 212 15.45 -7.69 7.08
N LEU A 213 15.00 -6.61 6.44
CA LEU A 213 15.83 -5.49 6.04
C LEU A 213 16.17 -4.64 7.26
N MET A 214 17.46 -4.41 7.46
CA MET A 214 18.00 -3.66 8.59
C MET A 214 18.87 -2.52 8.11
N TYR A 215 18.86 -1.41 8.85
CA TYR A 215 19.79 -0.31 8.68
C TYR A 215 20.11 0.28 10.06
N ASP A 216 21.41 0.42 10.36
CA ASP A 216 21.91 0.93 11.65
C ASP A 216 21.25 0.26 12.88
N GLY A 217 21.12 -1.08 12.81
CA GLY A 217 20.54 -1.90 13.88
C GLY A 217 19.02 -1.78 14.05
N LYS A 218 18.31 -1.07 13.16
CA LYS A 218 16.85 -0.93 13.16
C LYS A 218 16.23 -1.59 11.93
N ILE A 219 14.98 -2.01 12.05
CA ILE A 219 14.21 -2.55 10.92
C ILE A 219 13.92 -1.42 9.94
N CYS A 220 14.18 -1.64 8.66
CA CYS A 220 13.86 -0.68 7.60
C CYS A 220 12.34 -0.58 7.37
N ASP A 221 11.85 0.64 7.14
CA ASP A 221 10.54 0.84 6.49
C ASP A 221 10.64 0.37 5.03
N ALA A 222 10.11 -0.83 4.76
CA ALA A 222 10.26 -1.52 3.48
C ALA A 222 9.07 -1.26 2.52
N ARG A 223 8.84 0.01 2.17
CA ARG A 223 7.78 0.39 1.20
C ARG A 223 8.12 -0.04 -0.22
N PHE A 224 7.08 -0.32 -1.00
CA PHE A 224 7.21 -0.75 -2.38
C PHE A 224 6.08 -0.19 -3.25
N SER A 225 6.32 -0.08 -4.55
CA SER A 225 5.32 0.40 -5.53
C SER A 225 5.39 -0.38 -6.85
N LYS A 226 4.34 -0.29 -7.67
CA LYS A 226 4.24 -1.08 -8.91
C LYS A 226 5.36 -0.77 -9.91
N CYS A 227 5.56 0.50 -10.25
CA CYS A 227 6.54 0.94 -11.24
C CYS A 227 7.18 2.28 -10.83
N CYS A 228 8.50 2.31 -10.66
CA CYS A 228 9.20 3.54 -10.24
C CYS A 228 9.26 4.60 -11.34
N GLY A 229 9.16 4.22 -12.62
CA GLY A 229 9.32 5.11 -13.78
C GLY A 229 10.77 5.31 -14.21
N GLY A 230 11.68 4.51 -13.64
CA GLY A 230 13.12 4.48 -13.91
C GLY A 230 13.99 5.04 -12.77
N VAL A 231 13.40 5.74 -11.80
CA VAL A 231 14.15 6.38 -10.70
C VAL A 231 13.39 6.20 -9.40
N PHE A 232 14.12 5.95 -8.31
CA PHE A 232 13.54 5.86 -6.97
C PHE A 232 13.26 7.23 -6.38
N GLU A 233 12.16 7.32 -5.66
CA GLU A 233 11.78 8.50 -4.89
C GLU A 233 12.25 8.36 -3.45
N GLU A 234 12.44 9.50 -2.78
CA GLU A 234 12.75 9.55 -1.35
C GLU A 234 11.48 9.50 -0.49
N PHE A 235 11.59 8.93 0.71
CA PHE A 235 10.46 8.82 1.65
C PHE A 235 9.77 10.17 1.94
N ARG A 236 10.57 11.22 2.19
CA ARG A 236 10.07 12.56 2.53
C ARG A 236 9.19 13.18 1.45
N SER A 237 9.38 12.82 0.19
CA SER A 237 8.57 13.33 -0.92
C SER A 237 7.10 12.89 -0.82
N CYS A 238 6.84 11.77 -0.11
CA CYS A 238 5.53 11.16 -0.01
C CYS A 238 4.92 11.24 1.40
N TRP A 239 5.72 11.21 2.45
CA TRP A 239 5.26 11.13 3.85
C TRP A 239 5.87 12.21 4.73
N GLU A 240 6.37 11.89 5.93
CA GLU A 240 6.93 12.87 6.85
C GLU A 240 8.27 13.42 6.34
N GLU A 241 8.67 14.61 6.79
CA GLU A 241 9.98 15.21 6.47
C GLU A 241 11.13 14.51 7.22
N VAL A 242 11.24 13.19 7.03
CA VAL A 242 12.24 12.32 7.63
C VAL A 242 13.05 11.67 6.53
N GLU A 243 14.37 11.70 6.69
CA GLU A 243 15.30 11.01 5.79
C GLU A 243 15.55 9.59 6.27
N HIS A 244 15.35 8.63 5.36
CA HIS A 244 15.78 7.24 5.54
C HIS A 244 16.87 6.97 4.50
N PRO A 245 18.15 6.82 4.91
CA PRO A 245 19.26 6.64 3.95
C PRO A 245 19.07 5.44 3.01
N TYR A 246 18.40 4.39 3.49
CA TYR A 246 18.07 3.20 2.71
C TYR A 246 16.90 3.37 1.74
N LEU A 247 16.17 4.49 1.78
CA LEU A 247 15.14 4.89 0.81
C LEU A 247 15.61 6.11 0.02
N ALA A 248 16.83 6.04 -0.51
CA ALA A 248 17.45 7.11 -1.27
C ALA A 248 17.22 6.97 -2.78
N LYS A 249 17.47 8.07 -3.50
CA LYS A 249 17.37 8.12 -4.96
C LYS A 249 18.42 7.24 -5.63
N GLN A 250 18.01 6.44 -6.60
CA GLN A 250 18.90 5.69 -7.49
C GLN A 250 18.19 5.39 -8.82
N ARG A 251 18.98 5.09 -9.86
CA ARG A 251 18.50 4.57 -11.14
C ARG A 251 18.08 3.11 -11.02
N ASP A 252 16.92 2.78 -11.57
CA ASP A 252 16.44 1.40 -11.69
C ASP A 252 17.05 0.71 -12.91
N SER A 253 18.37 0.56 -12.96
CA SER A 253 19.08 -0.01 -14.12
C SER A 253 20.28 -0.85 -13.70
N GLU A 254 20.57 -1.88 -14.50
CA GLU A 254 21.76 -2.73 -14.37
C GLU A 254 23.06 -1.97 -14.72
N THR A 255 23.00 -1.07 -15.70
CA THR A 255 24.20 -0.46 -16.30
C THR A 255 24.22 1.06 -16.25
N ALA A 256 23.07 1.71 -16.24
CA ALA A 256 22.97 3.16 -16.28
C ALA A 256 23.06 3.76 -14.87
N THR A 257 24.11 4.54 -14.61
CA THR A 257 24.33 5.22 -13.33
C THR A 257 24.01 6.71 -13.38
N GLU A 258 23.95 7.31 -14.57
CA GLU A 258 23.63 8.73 -14.73
C GLU A 258 22.16 9.00 -14.37
N LEU A 259 21.97 9.95 -13.46
CA LEU A 259 20.67 10.43 -13.02
C LEU A 259 20.64 11.95 -13.17
N PRO A 260 19.82 12.51 -14.10
CA PRO A 260 19.60 13.95 -14.14
C PRO A 260 18.94 14.46 -12.86
N ASP A 261 19.12 15.73 -12.54
CA ASP A 261 18.45 16.34 -11.39
C ASP A 261 16.97 16.59 -11.69
N LEU A 262 16.13 15.60 -11.38
CA LEU A 262 14.69 15.63 -11.65
C LEU A 262 13.92 16.58 -10.72
N THR A 263 14.58 17.22 -9.75
CA THR A 263 13.98 18.33 -9.01
C THR A 263 13.85 19.59 -9.88
N VAL A 264 14.60 19.66 -11.00
CA VAL A 264 14.55 20.73 -11.99
C VAL A 264 13.49 20.42 -13.07
N GLU A 265 12.49 21.30 -13.21
CA GLU A 265 11.35 21.10 -14.13
C GLU A 265 11.75 20.73 -15.56
N ALA A 266 12.74 21.41 -16.12
CA ALA A 266 13.18 21.18 -17.51
C ALA A 266 13.85 19.81 -17.71
N GLU A 267 14.53 19.29 -16.69
CA GLU A 267 15.11 17.94 -16.72
C GLU A 267 14.04 16.89 -16.49
N ALA A 268 13.09 17.14 -15.58
CA ALA A 268 11.93 16.29 -15.36
C ALA A 268 11.06 16.15 -16.63
N ASP A 269 10.78 17.24 -17.35
CA ASP A 269 10.04 17.21 -18.61
C ASP A 269 10.75 16.33 -19.64
N ARG A 270 12.05 16.55 -19.86
CA ARG A 270 12.85 15.74 -20.79
C ARG A 270 12.85 14.26 -20.39
N TRP A 271 12.99 13.96 -19.10
CA TRP A 271 13.01 12.60 -18.57
C TRP A 271 11.68 11.87 -18.76
N ILE A 272 10.57 12.55 -18.46
CA ILE A 272 9.22 11.99 -18.51
C ILE A 272 8.79 11.78 -19.97
N ARG A 273 9.19 12.67 -20.90
CA ARG A 273 8.86 12.54 -22.32
C ARG A 273 9.76 11.56 -23.08
N THR A 274 10.84 11.11 -22.48
CA THR A 274 11.71 10.07 -23.05
C THR A 274 11.42 8.72 -22.40
N SER A 275 11.95 7.64 -22.97
CA SER A 275 11.80 6.27 -22.46
C SER A 275 13.19 5.66 -22.19
N PRO A 276 13.88 6.10 -21.12
CA PRO A 276 15.19 5.56 -20.78
C PRO A 276 15.10 4.08 -20.40
N GLU A 277 16.21 3.37 -20.50
CA GLU A 277 16.30 1.99 -20.02
C GLU A 277 16.05 1.95 -18.50
N ALA A 278 15.29 0.95 -18.05
CA ALA A 278 15.13 0.63 -16.65
C ALA A 278 14.68 -0.83 -16.52
N PHE A 279 14.91 -1.48 -15.38
CA PHE A 279 14.33 -2.80 -15.10
C PHE A 279 12.80 -2.76 -15.24
N CYS A 280 12.14 -1.73 -14.72
CA CYS A 280 10.69 -1.58 -14.85
C CYS A 280 10.19 -1.19 -16.25
N ASN A 281 11.08 -0.93 -17.22
CA ASN A 281 10.72 -0.64 -18.61
C ASN A 281 10.64 -1.93 -19.42
N THR A 282 9.57 -2.70 -19.21
CA THR A 282 9.33 -3.97 -19.90
C THR A 282 7.94 -4.03 -20.51
N ALA A 283 7.84 -4.70 -21.66
CA ALA A 283 6.58 -5.05 -22.32
C ALA A 283 6.33 -6.57 -22.33
N ASP A 284 7.13 -7.35 -21.59
CA ASP A 284 6.99 -8.80 -21.54
C ASP A 284 5.74 -9.19 -20.72
N ALA A 285 4.71 -9.68 -21.42
CA ALA A 285 3.44 -10.06 -20.81
C ALA A 285 3.59 -11.15 -19.73
N LYS A 286 4.56 -12.07 -19.86
CA LYS A 286 4.81 -13.10 -18.85
C LYS A 286 5.28 -12.46 -17.55
N ILE A 287 6.22 -11.52 -17.63
CA ILE A 287 6.73 -10.78 -16.47
C ILE A 287 5.62 -9.94 -15.85
N LEU A 288 4.90 -9.17 -16.68
CA LEU A 288 3.83 -8.31 -16.20
C LEU A 288 2.72 -9.09 -15.50
N SER A 289 2.39 -10.30 -15.96
CA SER A 289 1.41 -11.17 -15.30
C SER A 289 1.83 -11.66 -13.92
N GLN A 290 3.11 -11.51 -13.53
CA GLN A 290 3.58 -11.85 -12.18
C GLN A 290 3.13 -10.84 -11.13
N VAL A 291 3.01 -9.56 -11.53
CA VAL A 291 2.74 -8.42 -10.65
C VAL A 291 1.35 -7.83 -10.89
N LEU A 292 0.89 -7.81 -12.14
CA LEU A 292 -0.40 -7.24 -12.52
C LEU A 292 -1.51 -8.28 -12.40
N ASN A 293 -2.50 -7.98 -11.58
CA ASN A 293 -3.75 -8.73 -11.49
C ASN A 293 -4.53 -8.68 -12.82
N HIS A 294 -5.45 -9.61 -13.05
CA HIS A 294 -6.20 -9.73 -14.32
C HIS A 294 -6.82 -8.40 -14.80
N TYR A 295 -7.30 -7.56 -13.89
CA TYR A 295 -7.87 -6.24 -14.23
C TYR A 295 -6.82 -5.21 -14.70
N ASP A 296 -5.59 -5.31 -14.19
CA ASP A 296 -4.51 -4.37 -14.48
C ASP A 296 -3.70 -4.77 -15.74
N GLN A 297 -3.82 -6.02 -16.20
CA GLN A 297 -3.07 -6.53 -17.36
C GLN A 297 -3.45 -5.84 -18.69
N GLU A 298 -4.62 -5.20 -18.76
CA GLU A 298 -5.01 -4.39 -19.92
C GLU A 298 -4.24 -3.06 -19.98
N THR A 299 -3.62 -2.63 -18.88
CA THR A 299 -2.79 -1.43 -18.80
C THR A 299 -1.33 -1.78 -19.01
N THR A 300 -0.82 -1.59 -20.23
CA THR A 300 0.57 -1.89 -20.59
C THR A 300 1.47 -0.65 -20.69
N GLN A 301 0.89 0.55 -20.63
CA GLN A 301 1.60 1.83 -20.79
C GLN A 301 1.77 2.59 -19.46
N PHE A 302 2.06 1.90 -18.36
CA PHE A 302 2.31 2.57 -17.06
C PHE A 302 3.75 3.08 -16.91
N TYR A 303 4.71 2.57 -17.69
CA TYR A 303 6.09 3.08 -17.65
C TYR A 303 6.14 4.53 -18.13
N ARG A 304 5.42 4.81 -19.22
CA ARG A 304 5.10 6.14 -19.74
C ARG A 304 3.64 6.17 -20.16
N TRP A 305 2.85 6.99 -19.49
CA TRP A 305 1.40 7.09 -19.67
C TRP A 305 1.03 8.50 -20.13
N THR A 306 -0.17 8.63 -20.71
CA THR A 306 -0.75 9.93 -21.04
C THR A 306 -2.24 9.91 -20.76
N VAL A 307 -2.74 10.99 -20.15
CA VAL A 307 -4.17 11.25 -19.98
C VAL A 307 -4.48 12.66 -20.45
N THR A 308 -5.66 12.87 -21.01
CA THR A 308 -6.08 14.18 -21.53
C THR A 308 -7.46 14.50 -21.01
N TYR A 309 -7.61 15.72 -20.49
CA TYR A 309 -8.86 16.23 -19.95
C TYR A 309 -9.36 17.41 -20.77
N GLY A 310 -10.67 17.45 -20.98
CA GLY A 310 -11.35 18.69 -21.37
C GLY A 310 -11.44 19.67 -20.18
N GLN A 311 -11.57 20.96 -20.46
CA GLN A 311 -11.62 21.98 -19.42
C GLN A 311 -12.75 21.77 -18.39
N ASP A 312 -13.97 21.48 -18.85
CA ASP A 312 -15.12 21.30 -17.97
C ASP A 312 -15.03 19.97 -17.19
N GLU A 313 -14.44 18.95 -17.81
CA GLU A 313 -14.14 17.66 -17.18
C GLU A 313 -13.14 17.82 -16.04
N LEU A 314 -12.00 18.48 -16.29
CA LEU A 314 -10.97 18.70 -15.26
C LEU A 314 -11.49 19.56 -14.12
N ALA A 315 -12.23 20.63 -14.43
CA ALA A 315 -12.80 21.51 -13.41
C ALA A 315 -13.82 20.76 -12.52
N ALA A 316 -14.69 19.94 -13.11
CA ALA A 316 -15.64 19.11 -12.37
C ALA A 316 -14.91 18.07 -11.51
N LEU A 317 -13.91 17.39 -12.08
CA LEU A 317 -13.10 16.39 -11.39
C LEU A 317 -12.42 16.98 -10.15
N ILE A 318 -11.67 18.08 -10.30
CA ILE A 318 -10.98 18.73 -9.18
C ILE A 318 -11.98 19.14 -8.10
N ARG A 319 -13.13 19.73 -8.48
CA ARG A 319 -14.16 20.14 -7.53
C ARG A 319 -14.72 18.96 -6.76
N ASP A 320 -15.07 17.88 -7.46
CA ASP A 320 -15.71 16.71 -6.85
C ASP A 320 -14.73 15.95 -5.92
N ARG A 321 -13.43 15.95 -6.23
CA ARG A 321 -12.39 15.26 -5.44
C ARG A 321 -11.85 16.09 -4.28
N SER A 322 -11.72 17.41 -4.44
CA SER A 322 -11.22 18.32 -3.40
C SER A 322 -12.31 18.94 -2.54
N GLY A 323 -13.56 18.97 -3.01
CA GLY A 323 -14.66 19.72 -2.40
C GLY A 323 -14.57 21.24 -2.62
N ILE A 324 -13.64 21.71 -3.46
CA ILE A 324 -13.34 23.15 -3.64
C ILE A 324 -13.67 23.57 -5.08
N ASP A 325 -14.43 24.66 -5.23
CA ASP A 325 -14.74 25.24 -6.54
C ASP A 325 -13.64 26.22 -6.99
N PHE A 326 -12.76 25.74 -7.87
CA PHE A 326 -11.74 26.57 -8.54
C PHE A 326 -12.30 27.38 -9.73
N GLY A 327 -13.55 27.12 -10.14
CA GLY A 327 -14.10 27.60 -11.40
C GLY A 327 -13.37 27.00 -12.61
N ARG A 328 -13.11 27.81 -13.63
CA ARG A 328 -12.30 27.42 -14.80
C ARG A 328 -10.84 27.25 -14.37
N ILE A 329 -10.21 26.13 -14.70
CA ILE A 329 -8.79 25.88 -14.47
C ILE A 329 -7.97 26.69 -15.47
N ILE A 330 -7.11 27.56 -14.96
CA ILE A 330 -6.22 28.43 -15.75
C ILE A 330 -4.85 27.77 -15.87
N ASP A 331 -4.35 27.19 -14.78
CA ASP A 331 -3.04 26.55 -14.78
C ASP A 331 -2.91 25.44 -13.72
N LEU A 332 -1.98 24.52 -14.00
CA LEU A 332 -1.49 23.51 -13.08
C LEU A 332 0.03 23.68 -13.04
N ILE A 333 0.56 24.25 -11.97
CA ILE A 333 1.95 24.66 -11.89
C ILE A 333 2.70 23.72 -10.93
N PRO A 334 3.66 22.92 -11.43
CA PRO A 334 4.64 22.24 -10.59
C PRO A 334 5.34 23.25 -9.66
N VAL A 335 5.15 23.11 -8.36
CA VAL A 335 5.83 23.97 -7.36
C VAL A 335 7.09 23.30 -6.86
N GLU A 336 7.03 21.98 -6.65
CA GLU A 336 8.11 21.21 -6.07
C GLU A 336 8.08 19.77 -6.57
N ARG A 337 9.26 19.24 -6.93
CA ARG A 337 9.47 17.86 -7.38
C ARG A 337 10.47 17.14 -6.49
N GLY A 338 10.20 15.86 -6.26
CA GLY A 338 11.12 14.92 -5.64
C GLY A 338 12.17 14.41 -6.63
N THR A 339 13.02 13.51 -6.14
CA THR A 339 14.22 13.05 -6.85
C THR A 339 13.91 12.13 -8.02
N SER A 340 12.68 11.59 -8.09
CA SER A 340 12.19 10.79 -9.21
C SER A 340 11.36 11.61 -10.21
N GLY A 341 11.27 12.93 -10.03
CA GLY A 341 10.42 13.82 -10.83
C GLY A 341 8.94 13.80 -10.43
N ARG A 342 8.58 13.05 -9.38
CA ARG A 342 7.23 13.09 -8.78
C ARG A 342 6.97 14.46 -8.18
N LEU A 343 5.80 15.02 -8.45
CA LEU A 343 5.37 16.26 -7.81
C LEU A 343 5.13 16.00 -6.31
N ILE A 344 5.78 16.82 -5.48
CA ILE A 344 5.53 16.94 -4.04
C ILE A 344 4.44 18.01 -3.83
N LYS A 345 4.53 19.13 -4.57
CA LYS A 345 3.56 20.23 -4.52
C LYS A 345 3.12 20.65 -5.92
N LEU A 346 1.81 20.78 -6.09
CA LEU A 346 1.18 21.28 -7.32
C LEU A 346 0.27 22.46 -6.97
N LYS A 347 0.45 23.59 -7.66
CA LYS A 347 -0.44 24.74 -7.55
C LYS A 347 -1.53 24.69 -8.60
N ILE A 348 -2.78 24.63 -8.16
CA ILE A 348 -3.96 24.71 -9.00
C ILE A 348 -4.38 26.18 -9.06
N VAL A 349 -4.33 26.78 -10.25
CA VAL A 349 -4.77 28.16 -10.49
C VAL A 349 -6.11 28.11 -11.19
N GLY A 350 -7.17 28.52 -10.50
CA GLY A 350 -8.51 28.63 -11.04
C GLY A 350 -9.01 30.07 -11.07
N SER A 351 -10.04 30.32 -11.88
CA SER A 351 -10.71 31.62 -11.99
C SER A 351 -11.33 32.13 -10.67
N LYS A 352 -11.61 31.25 -9.71
CA LYS A 352 -12.20 31.61 -8.41
C LYS A 352 -11.23 31.45 -7.23
N ARG A 353 -10.30 30.51 -7.31
CA ARG A 353 -9.38 30.18 -6.22
C ARG A 353 -8.04 29.72 -6.78
N THR A 354 -6.99 29.98 -6.03
CA THR A 354 -5.67 29.37 -6.22
C THR A 354 -5.30 28.64 -4.93
N LEU A 355 -4.81 27.41 -5.04
CA LEU A 355 -4.39 26.60 -3.90
C LEU A 355 -3.22 25.70 -4.31
N THR A 356 -2.22 25.57 -3.46
CA THR A 356 -1.18 24.54 -3.59
C THR A 356 -1.60 23.29 -2.83
N ILE A 357 -1.60 22.14 -3.50
CA ILE A 357 -1.86 20.84 -2.90
C ILE A 357 -0.59 19.99 -2.90
N GLY A 358 -0.47 19.14 -1.89
CA GLY A 358 0.53 18.08 -1.74
C GLY A 358 0.06 17.09 -0.67
N LYS A 359 0.72 15.96 -0.42
CA LYS A 359 1.88 15.38 -1.11
C LYS A 359 1.44 14.54 -2.33
N GLU A 360 2.30 13.66 -2.82
CA GLU A 360 2.12 12.86 -4.05
C GLU A 360 0.71 12.25 -4.21
N LEU A 361 0.21 11.58 -3.17
CA LEU A 361 -1.06 10.87 -3.24
C LEU A 361 -2.26 11.82 -3.31
N GLU A 362 -2.21 12.95 -2.60
CA GLU A 362 -3.26 13.98 -2.65
C GLU A 362 -3.39 14.58 -4.06
N ILE A 363 -2.25 14.83 -4.72
CA ILE A 363 -2.20 15.30 -6.12
C ILE A 363 -2.88 14.28 -7.04
N ARG A 364 -2.54 13.00 -6.90
CA ARG A 364 -3.10 11.92 -7.73
C ARG A 364 -4.60 11.73 -7.51
N ARG A 365 -5.06 11.83 -6.26
CA ARG A 365 -6.48 11.70 -5.90
C ARG A 365 -7.30 12.87 -6.39
N THR A 366 -6.73 14.08 -6.43
CA THR A 366 -7.40 15.28 -6.92
C THR A 366 -7.57 15.27 -8.44
N LEU A 367 -6.62 14.66 -9.16
CA LEU A 367 -6.57 14.65 -10.63
C LEU A 367 -7.06 13.34 -11.28
N SER A 368 -7.74 12.46 -10.55
CA SER A 368 -8.33 11.24 -11.15
C SER A 368 -9.57 10.76 -10.40
N THR A 369 -10.54 10.24 -11.15
CA THR A 369 -11.76 9.62 -10.58
C THR A 369 -11.47 8.27 -9.93
N SER A 370 -10.54 7.50 -10.50
CA SER A 370 -10.04 6.24 -9.94
C SER A 370 -8.67 6.46 -9.31
N HIS A 371 -7.62 6.30 -10.10
CA HIS A 371 -6.24 6.54 -9.71
C HIS A 371 -5.47 7.17 -10.87
N LEU A 372 -4.73 8.24 -10.60
CA LEU A 372 -3.65 8.66 -11.48
C LEU A 372 -2.46 7.72 -11.21
N TYR A 373 -1.76 7.25 -12.24
CA TYR A 373 -0.70 6.25 -12.06
C TYR A 373 0.39 6.73 -11.10
N SER A 374 0.89 7.96 -11.27
CA SER A 374 1.87 8.59 -10.36
C SER A 374 1.70 10.11 -10.37
N SER A 375 2.41 10.84 -9.51
CA SER A 375 2.56 12.30 -9.64
C SER A 375 3.77 12.73 -10.48
N ALA A 376 4.50 11.78 -11.08
CA ALA A 376 5.59 12.09 -11.99
C ALA A 376 5.02 12.38 -13.38
N PHE A 377 4.52 13.59 -13.58
CA PHE A 377 4.00 14.04 -14.87
C PHE A 377 4.38 15.48 -15.21
N VAL A 378 4.24 15.80 -16.48
CA VAL A 378 4.28 17.15 -17.05
C VAL A 378 2.94 17.50 -17.69
N ILE A 379 2.68 18.80 -17.82
CA ILE A 379 1.37 19.33 -18.23
C ILE A 379 1.52 20.12 -19.52
N ASP A 380 0.82 19.69 -20.56
CA ASP A 380 0.62 20.48 -21.78
C ASP A 380 -0.77 21.13 -21.78
N LYS A 381 -0.83 22.39 -22.22
CA LYS A 381 -2.07 23.16 -22.35
C LYS A 381 -2.34 23.45 -23.82
N ALA A 382 -3.57 23.21 -24.26
CA ALA A 382 -3.99 23.47 -25.64
C ALA A 382 -5.36 24.18 -25.70
N ASP A 383 -5.70 24.65 -26.90
CA ASP A 383 -6.97 25.33 -27.21
C ASP A 383 -7.25 26.53 -26.30
N ILE A 384 -6.23 27.37 -26.09
CA ILE A 384 -6.29 28.50 -25.16
C ILE A 384 -7.13 29.62 -25.77
N SER A 385 -8.22 30.01 -25.07
CA SER A 385 -9.04 31.18 -25.38
C SER A 385 -9.09 32.10 -24.17
N ASP A 386 -8.81 33.39 -24.34
CA ASP A 386 -8.81 34.40 -23.27
C ASP A 386 -7.96 33.99 -22.04
N GLY A 387 -6.83 33.31 -22.28
CA GLY A 387 -5.94 32.83 -21.23
C GLY A 387 -6.42 31.58 -20.48
N ILE A 388 -7.56 30.99 -20.88
CA ILE A 388 -8.11 29.76 -20.30
C ILE A 388 -7.89 28.60 -21.28
N PRO A 389 -7.14 27.55 -20.90
CA PRO A 389 -6.98 26.35 -21.74
C PRO A 389 -8.30 25.60 -21.92
N GLY A 390 -8.54 25.11 -23.13
CA GLY A 390 -9.65 24.20 -23.45
C GLY A 390 -9.31 22.73 -23.14
N ARG A 391 -8.02 22.39 -23.11
CA ARG A 391 -7.52 21.02 -22.93
C ARG A 391 -6.22 20.99 -22.13
N PHE A 392 -6.11 20.01 -21.25
CA PHE A 392 -4.90 19.68 -20.48
C PHE A 392 -4.48 18.25 -20.80
N THR A 393 -3.23 18.04 -21.15
CA THR A 393 -2.65 16.71 -21.36
C THR A 393 -1.56 16.47 -20.33
N LEU A 394 -1.72 15.43 -19.52
CA LEU A 394 -0.71 14.98 -18.58
C LEU A 394 0.07 13.82 -19.20
N THR A 395 1.37 14.00 -19.41
CA THR A 395 2.29 12.92 -19.78
C THR A 395 3.09 12.55 -18.55
N GLY A 396 3.07 11.28 -18.15
CA GLY A 396 3.69 10.86 -16.90
C GLY A 396 4.45 9.54 -16.96
N ALA A 397 5.09 9.21 -15.85
CA ALA A 397 6.02 8.10 -15.71
C ALA A 397 5.74 7.28 -14.45
N GLY A 398 5.77 5.95 -14.58
CA GLY A 398 5.62 5.02 -13.46
C GLY A 398 4.22 4.95 -12.85
N TRP A 399 4.08 4.07 -11.86
CA TRP A 399 2.85 3.76 -11.14
C TRP A 399 3.12 3.55 -9.65
N GLY A 400 2.58 4.45 -8.83
CA GLY A 400 2.74 4.49 -7.38
C GLY A 400 3.76 5.53 -6.94
N HIS A 401 4.02 5.54 -5.62
CA HIS A 401 4.85 6.54 -4.95
C HIS A 401 6.35 6.45 -5.30
N GLY A 402 6.84 5.32 -5.82
CA GLY A 402 8.22 5.18 -6.31
C GLY A 402 9.32 5.07 -5.26
N VAL A 403 8.94 5.06 -3.99
CA VAL A 403 9.85 4.86 -2.84
C VAL A 403 10.08 3.36 -2.62
N GLY A 404 11.35 2.98 -2.41
CA GLY A 404 11.75 1.60 -2.14
C GLY A 404 11.57 0.66 -3.34
N LEU A 405 11.11 -0.56 -3.09
CA LEU A 405 11.12 -1.61 -4.11
C LEU A 405 10.14 -1.34 -5.26
N CYS A 406 10.63 -1.42 -6.49
CA CYS A 406 9.81 -1.40 -7.70
C CYS A 406 9.38 -2.82 -8.07
N GLN A 407 8.11 -3.18 -7.90
CA GLN A 407 7.64 -4.56 -8.09
C GLN A 407 7.91 -5.10 -9.51
N ILE A 408 7.66 -4.31 -10.55
CA ILE A 408 7.92 -4.73 -11.94
C ILE A 408 9.43 -4.84 -12.21
N GLY A 409 10.24 -3.93 -11.66
CA GLY A 409 11.70 -4.00 -11.79
C GLY A 409 12.26 -5.24 -11.09
N ALA A 410 11.82 -5.52 -9.86
CA ALA A 410 12.14 -6.72 -9.12
C ALA A 410 11.70 -8.00 -9.86
N ALA A 411 10.54 -7.99 -10.52
CA ALA A 411 10.09 -9.11 -11.35
C ALA A 411 11.01 -9.36 -12.55
N VAL A 412 11.46 -8.30 -13.22
CA VAL A 412 12.46 -8.40 -14.30
C VAL A 412 13.78 -8.94 -13.77
N MET A 413 14.27 -8.46 -12.63
CA MET A 413 15.49 -8.96 -12.00
C MET A 413 15.35 -10.45 -11.64
N GLY A 414 14.22 -10.85 -11.06
CA GLY A 414 13.94 -12.25 -10.73
C GLY A 414 13.89 -13.17 -11.96
N GLU A 415 13.27 -12.75 -13.07
CA GLU A 415 13.33 -13.53 -14.32
C GLU A 415 14.74 -13.60 -14.90
N ARG A 416 15.55 -12.54 -14.72
CA ARG A 416 16.97 -12.52 -15.05
C ARG A 416 17.85 -13.32 -14.08
N GLN A 417 17.26 -14.02 -13.11
CA GLN A 417 17.94 -14.88 -12.14
C GLN A 417 18.83 -14.14 -11.15
N TYR A 418 18.57 -12.85 -10.91
CA TYR A 418 19.16 -12.15 -9.78
C TYR A 418 18.67 -12.80 -8.47
N PRO A 419 19.56 -13.09 -7.51
CA PRO A 419 19.14 -13.61 -6.22
C PRO A 419 18.39 -12.52 -5.44
N TYR A 420 17.45 -12.94 -4.59
CA TYR A 420 16.55 -12.02 -3.89
C TYR A 420 17.26 -10.98 -3.04
N ASP A 421 18.42 -11.29 -2.48
CA ASP A 421 19.24 -10.36 -1.70
C ASP A 421 19.81 -9.25 -2.59
N GLU A 422 20.33 -9.56 -3.78
CA GLU A 422 20.73 -8.55 -4.77
C GLU A 422 19.55 -7.69 -5.22
N ILE A 423 18.36 -8.29 -5.41
CA ILE A 423 17.14 -7.53 -5.74
C ILE A 423 16.85 -6.52 -4.61
N LEU A 424 16.85 -6.97 -3.35
CA LEU A 424 16.54 -6.11 -2.21
C LEU A 424 17.57 -5.01 -2.02
N LEU A 425 18.87 -5.34 -2.08
CA LEU A 425 19.95 -4.38 -1.86
C LEU A 425 20.10 -3.37 -3.01
N HIS A 426 19.54 -3.66 -4.20
CA HIS A 426 19.38 -2.66 -5.26
C HIS A 426 18.34 -1.58 -4.90
N TYR A 427 17.24 -1.96 -4.23
CA TYR A 427 16.15 -1.04 -3.87
C TYR A 427 16.26 -0.41 -2.49
N TYR A 428 16.95 -1.06 -1.56
CA TYR A 428 17.18 -0.58 -0.19
C TYR A 428 18.68 -0.35 0.03
N ILE A 429 19.12 0.84 -0.35
CA ILE A 429 20.53 1.19 -0.49
C ILE A 429 21.21 1.14 0.88
N GLU A 430 22.41 0.57 0.98
CA GLU A 430 23.15 0.41 2.25
C GLU A 430 22.43 -0.40 3.35
N ALA A 431 21.26 -0.99 3.08
CA ALA A 431 20.62 -1.91 4.01
C ALA A 431 21.39 -3.24 4.12
N SER A 432 21.12 -4.01 5.16
CA SER A 432 21.52 -5.41 5.32
C SER A 432 20.28 -6.30 5.43
N ILE A 433 20.45 -7.59 5.17
CA ILE A 433 19.44 -8.61 5.45
C ILE A 433 19.91 -9.42 6.66
N GLU A 434 19.09 -9.44 7.71
CA GLU A 434 19.44 -10.11 8.96
C GLU A 434 18.30 -11.01 9.45
N LYS A 435 18.66 -12.10 10.12
CA LYS A 435 17.70 -13.07 10.65
C LYS A 435 17.36 -12.77 12.10
N ALA A 436 16.15 -12.29 12.37
CA ALA A 436 15.68 -11.90 13.70
C ALA A 436 15.08 -13.06 14.53
N TYR A 437 14.56 -14.09 13.87
CA TYR A 437 13.97 -15.28 14.51
C TYR A 437 14.06 -16.53 13.63
N HIS A 438 13.73 -17.68 14.23
CA HIS A 438 13.78 -18.99 13.59
C HIS A 438 12.40 -19.60 13.36
#